data_AF-A0A2D8D516-F1
#
_entry.id   AF-A0A2D8D516-F1
#
_cell.length_a   1.000
_cell.length_b   1.000
_cell.length_c   1.000
_cell.angle_alpha   90.00
_cell.angle_beta   90.00
_cell.angle_gamma   90.00
#
_symmetry.space_group_name_H-M   'P 1'
#
loop_
_entity.id
_entity.type
_entity.pdbx_description
1 polymer ?
#
loop_
_entity_poly.entity_id
_entity_poly.type
_entity_poly.pdbx_seq_one_letter_code
_entity_poly.pdbx_strand_id
1 'polypeptide(L)'
;MDNPAPDVNETLITLTSDIVAAHVSNNNVQVGDVPSLISNVYAALAGLGDARQEQEEPPEPAVSIRASVKPDYIVCLEDGKKLKMLKRHLMTHYNMTPEDYRQRWNLPADYPMVAPNYAEKRRELAKKIGLGRKPGARRKKA
;
A
#
# COMPACT_ATOMS: atom_id res chain seq x y z
N MET A 1 42.82 -21.78 3.54
CA MET A 1 42.89 -20.99 2.28
C MET A 1 41.51 -20.41 2.10
N ASP A 2 41.25 -19.39 2.90
CA ASP A 2 39.99 -18.65 2.94
C ASP A 2 40.01 -17.71 1.74
N ASN A 3 39.22 -18.03 0.72
CA ASN A 3 39.02 -17.18 -0.44
C ASN A 3 38.02 -16.09 -0.02
N PRO A 4 38.42 -14.84 0.26
CA PRO A 4 37.44 -13.79 0.52
C PRO A 4 36.62 -13.63 -0.76
N ALA A 5 35.29 -13.68 -0.63
CA ALA A 5 34.41 -13.36 -1.75
C ALA A 5 34.87 -12.01 -2.32
N PRO A 6 35.02 -11.87 -3.65
CA PRO A 6 35.49 -10.64 -4.24
C PRO A 6 34.55 -9.52 -3.81
N ASP A 7 35.12 -8.40 -3.37
CA ASP A 7 34.34 -7.23 -3.03
C ASP A 7 33.51 -6.86 -4.26
N VAL A 8 32.18 -6.79 -4.07
CA VAL A 8 31.24 -6.55 -5.18
C VAL A 8 31.56 -5.25 -5.90
N ASN A 9 32.11 -4.26 -5.18
CA ASN A 9 32.52 -3.00 -5.75
C ASN A 9 33.77 -3.16 -6.61
N GLU A 10 34.78 -3.90 -6.14
CA GLU A 10 35.98 -4.22 -6.92
C GLU A 10 35.65 -4.98 -8.21
N THR A 11 34.68 -5.90 -8.14
CA THR A 11 34.18 -6.63 -9.30
C THR A 11 33.46 -5.70 -10.28
N LEU A 12 32.61 -4.80 -9.80
CA LEU A 12 31.91 -3.83 -10.64
C LEU A 12 32.87 -2.85 -11.33
N ILE A 13 33.90 -2.38 -10.61
CA ILE A 13 34.94 -1.51 -11.17
C ILE A 13 35.69 -2.24 -12.29
N THR A 14 36.05 -3.50 -12.07
CA THR A 14 36.75 -4.32 -13.07
C THR A 14 35.90 -4.51 -14.33
N LEU A 15 34.64 -4.96 -14.18
CA LEU A 15 33.72 -5.16 -15.30
C LEU A 15 33.42 -3.86 -16.05
N THR A 16 33.22 -2.75 -15.34
CA THR A 16 33.02 -1.43 -15.96
C THR A 16 34.23 -1.05 -16.80
N SER A 17 35.43 -1.22 -16.24
CA SER A 17 36.69 -0.86 -16.92
C SER A 17 36.88 -1.67 -18.20
N ASP A 18 36.62 -2.98 -18.16
CA ASP A 18 36.72 -3.86 -19.32
C ASP A 18 35.72 -3.47 -20.43
N ILE A 19 34.47 -3.17 -20.06
CA ILE A 19 33.44 -2.76 -21.03
C ILE A 19 33.77 -1.40 -21.66
N VAL A 20 34.20 -0.42 -20.87
CA VAL A 20 34.57 0.91 -21.38
C VAL A 20 35.80 0.81 -22.27
N ALA A 21 36.82 0.03 -21.90
CA ALA A 21 38.02 -0.19 -22.71
C ALA A 21 37.70 -0.86 -24.05
N ALA A 22 36.83 -1.88 -24.05
CA ALA A 22 36.35 -2.51 -25.28
C ALA A 22 35.54 -1.53 -26.15
N HIS A 23 34.71 -0.68 -25.53
CA HIS A 23 33.91 0.29 -26.26
C HIS A 23 34.77 1.38 -26.91
N VAL A 24 35.71 1.97 -26.19
CA VAL A 24 36.60 3.03 -26.70
C VAL A 24 37.63 2.49 -27.70
N SER A 25 38.07 1.23 -27.57
CA SER A 25 39.00 0.64 -28.53
C SER A 25 38.36 0.34 -29.90
N ASN A 26 37.04 0.12 -29.94
CA ASN A 26 36.32 -0.23 -31.17
C ASN A 26 35.42 0.91 -31.70
N ASN A 27 35.32 2.05 -31.00
CA ASN A 27 34.47 3.18 -31.37
C ASN A 27 35.21 4.51 -31.18
N ASN A 28 34.85 5.52 -31.99
CA ASN A 28 35.39 6.87 -31.83
C ASN A 28 34.57 7.64 -30.79
N VAL A 29 35.14 7.83 -29.60
CA VAL A 29 34.51 8.55 -28.48
C VAL A 29 35.29 9.83 -28.22
N GLN A 30 34.61 10.97 -28.07
CA GLN A 30 35.30 12.22 -27.72
C GLN A 30 35.80 12.16 -26.29
N VAL A 31 36.96 12.79 -26.02
CA VAL A 31 37.58 12.79 -24.68
C VAL A 31 36.62 13.34 -23.61
N GLY A 32 35.74 14.28 -23.98
CA GLY A 32 34.73 14.84 -23.09
C GLY A 32 33.61 13.87 -22.69
N ASP A 33 33.35 12.83 -23.49
CA ASP A 33 32.25 11.89 -23.28
C ASP A 33 32.66 10.67 -22.43
N VAL A 34 33.96 10.42 -22.28
CA VAL A 34 34.51 9.29 -21.53
C VAL A 34 34.03 9.25 -20.07
N PRO A 35 34.01 10.38 -19.31
CA PRO A 35 33.50 10.37 -17.93
C PRO A 35 32.03 9.95 -17.85
N SER A 36 31.20 10.47 -18.75
CA SER A 36 29.77 10.14 -18.83
C SER A 36 29.55 8.67 -19.16
N LEU A 37 30.34 8.11 -20.08
CA LEU A 37 30.28 6.69 -20.44
C LEU A 37 30.61 5.79 -19.24
N ILE A 38 31.66 6.11 -18.48
CA ILE A 38 32.06 5.36 -17.28
C ILE A 38 30.93 5.37 -16.25
N SER A 39 30.37 6.55 -15.95
CA SER A 39 29.26 6.65 -14.99
C SER A 39 28.03 5.87 -15.42
N ASN A 40 27.67 5.92 -16.71
CA ASN A 40 26.50 5.22 -17.23
C ASN A 40 26.65 3.69 -17.16
N VAL A 41 27.81 3.15 -17.54
CA VAL A 41 28.07 1.71 -17.49
C VAL A 41 28.11 1.21 -16.05
N TYR A 42 28.82 1.92 -15.16
CA TYR A 42 28.88 1.56 -13.74
C TYR A 42 27.49 1.58 -13.10
N ALA A 43 26.70 2.64 -13.34
CA ALA A 43 25.34 2.76 -12.82
C ALA A 43 24.41 1.67 -13.37
N ALA A 44 24.55 1.31 -14.65
CA ALA A 44 23.79 0.21 -15.25
C ALA A 44 24.11 -1.12 -14.57
N LEU A 45 25.39 -1.44 -14.37
CA LEU A 45 25.80 -2.69 -13.71
C LEU A 45 25.41 -2.73 -12.23
N ALA A 46 25.62 -1.63 -11.49
CA ALA A 46 25.22 -1.52 -10.09
C ALA A 46 23.70 -1.63 -9.92
N GLY A 47 22.92 -1.09 -10.87
CA GLY A 47 21.46 -1.12 -10.86
C GLY A 47 20.82 -2.44 -11.30
N LEU A 48 21.59 -3.42 -11.80
CA LEU A 48 21.06 -4.74 -12.15
C LEU A 48 20.82 -5.64 -10.93
N GLY A 49 21.56 -5.41 -9.83
CA GLY A 49 21.39 -6.12 -8.56
C GLY A 49 20.40 -5.45 -7.61
N ASP A 50 20.26 -4.13 -7.74
CA ASP A 50 19.24 -3.36 -7.04
C ASP A 50 18.04 -3.26 -7.98
N ALA A 51 17.20 -4.30 -7.98
CA ALA A 51 15.87 -4.20 -8.53
C ALA A 51 15.24 -3.00 -7.82
N ARG A 52 15.28 -1.83 -8.48
CA ARG A 52 14.55 -0.65 -8.04
C ARG A 52 13.19 -1.18 -7.69
N GLN A 53 12.88 -1.14 -6.40
CA GLN A 53 11.52 -1.29 -5.96
C GLN A 53 10.82 -0.18 -6.69
N GLU A 54 10.20 -0.53 -7.82
CA GLU A 54 9.26 0.30 -8.54
C GLU A 54 8.36 0.80 -7.42
N GLN A 55 8.53 2.07 -7.09
CA GLN A 55 7.98 2.63 -5.86
C GLN A 55 6.49 2.63 -6.12
N GLU A 56 5.85 1.55 -5.64
CA GLU A 56 4.50 1.14 -6.02
C GLU A 56 3.63 2.37 -5.85
N GLU A 57 3.21 2.94 -6.99
CA GLU A 57 2.48 4.21 -7.00
C GLU A 57 1.31 4.05 -6.03
N PRO A 58 1.19 4.93 -5.02
CA PRO A 58 0.21 4.73 -3.96
C PRO A 58 -1.15 4.56 -4.64
N PRO A 59 -1.89 3.47 -4.35
CA PRO A 59 -3.10 3.14 -5.08
C PRO A 59 -4.03 4.34 -5.03
N GLU A 60 -4.38 4.86 -6.21
CA GLU A 60 -5.30 5.98 -6.30
C GLU A 60 -6.64 5.54 -5.69
N PRO A 61 -7.17 6.27 -4.69
CA PRO A 61 -8.39 5.87 -4.04
C PRO A 61 -9.53 5.85 -5.05
N ALA A 62 -10.25 4.73 -5.16
CA ALA A 62 -11.32 4.55 -6.14
C ALA A 62 -12.40 5.65 -6.08
N VAL A 63 -12.54 6.30 -4.92
CA VAL A 63 -13.32 7.52 -4.70
C VAL A 63 -12.66 8.38 -3.63
N SER A 64 -12.91 9.69 -3.63
CA SER A 64 -12.49 10.55 -2.53
C SER A 64 -13.10 10.09 -1.19
N ILE A 65 -12.34 10.22 -0.09
CA ILE A 65 -12.73 9.81 1.27
C ILE A 65 -14.08 10.44 1.71
N ARG A 66 -14.42 11.63 1.19
CA ARG A 66 -15.71 12.28 1.45
C ARG A 66 -16.87 11.64 0.68
N ALA A 67 -16.61 11.10 -0.51
CA ALA A 67 -17.61 10.47 -1.36
C ALA A 67 -17.82 8.98 -1.07
N SER A 68 -16.94 8.37 -0.26
CA SER A 68 -17.03 6.96 0.10
C SER A 68 -18.19 6.65 1.05
N VAL A 69 -18.61 7.59 1.89
CA VAL A 69 -19.70 7.40 2.84
C VAL A 69 -20.99 8.01 2.29
N LYS A 70 -21.98 7.17 1.98
CA LYS A 70 -23.34 7.60 1.65
C LYS A 70 -24.35 7.03 2.64
N PRO A 71 -25.55 7.63 2.78
CA PRO A 71 -26.52 7.22 3.78
C PRO A 71 -26.90 5.72 3.68
N ASP A 72 -27.07 5.22 2.46
CA ASP A 72 -27.54 3.84 2.20
C ASP A 72 -26.42 2.83 1.90
N TYR A 73 -25.22 3.29 1.55
CA TYR A 73 -24.08 2.44 1.21
C TYR A 73 -22.74 3.13 1.45
N ILE A 74 -21.71 2.33 1.69
CA ILE A 74 -20.32 2.75 1.76
C ILE A 74 -19.57 2.17 0.57
N VAL A 75 -18.72 2.97 -0.05
CA VAL A 75 -17.83 2.57 -1.14
C VAL A 75 -16.49 2.17 -0.53
N CYS A 76 -15.99 1.00 -0.91
CA CYS A 76 -14.64 0.57 -0.55
C CYS A 76 -13.61 1.33 -1.41
N LEU A 77 -12.62 1.95 -0.77
CA LEU A 77 -11.53 2.67 -1.44
C LEU A 77 -10.58 1.74 -2.21
N GLU A 78 -10.60 0.44 -1.89
CA GLU A 78 -9.72 -0.57 -2.48
C GLU A 78 -10.21 -1.11 -3.83
N ASP A 79 -11.54 -1.26 -4.00
CA ASP A 79 -12.14 -1.83 -5.23
C ASP A 79 -13.33 -1.03 -5.78
N GLY A 80 -13.71 0.08 -5.16
CA GLY A 80 -14.82 0.92 -5.60
C GLY A 80 -16.21 0.30 -5.43
N LYS A 81 -16.35 -0.85 -4.74
CA LYS A 81 -17.65 -1.52 -4.61
C LYS A 81 -18.54 -0.85 -3.56
N LYS A 82 -19.83 -0.74 -3.90
CA LYS A 82 -20.89 -0.22 -3.02
C LYS A 82 -21.39 -1.33 -2.10
N LEU A 83 -21.20 -1.16 -0.80
CA LEU A 83 -21.46 -2.16 0.22
C LEU A 83 -22.23 -1.54 1.39
N LYS A 84 -23.16 -2.29 1.99
CA LYS A 84 -23.81 -1.86 3.24
C LYS A 84 -22.92 -2.08 4.47
N MET A 85 -21.99 -3.03 4.38
CA MET A 85 -21.08 -3.42 5.45
C MET A 85 -19.66 -3.61 4.91
N LEU A 86 -18.79 -2.63 5.17
CA LEU A 86 -17.40 -2.66 4.73
C LEU A 86 -16.57 -3.67 5.53
N LYS A 87 -16.82 -3.79 6.85
CA LYS A 87 -16.09 -4.72 7.73
C LYS A 87 -16.04 -6.17 7.20
N ARG A 88 -17.17 -6.68 6.69
CA ARG A 88 -17.23 -8.05 6.14
C ARG A 88 -16.39 -8.19 4.88
N HIS A 89 -16.45 -7.19 4.00
CA HIS A 89 -15.72 -7.18 2.74
C HIS A 89 -14.21 -7.16 2.96
N LEU A 90 -13.74 -6.31 3.88
CA LEU A 90 -12.32 -6.22 4.26
C LEU A 90 -11.79 -7.56 4.79
N MET A 91 -12.56 -8.25 5.63
CA MET A 91 -12.17 -9.54 6.18
C MET A 91 -12.16 -10.66 5.13
N THR A 92 -13.15 -10.71 4.23
CA THR A 92 -13.28 -11.82 3.26
C THR A 92 -12.37 -11.67 2.04
N HIS A 93 -12.19 -10.45 1.52
CA HIS A 93 -11.43 -10.22 0.29
C HIS A 93 -9.98 -9.82 0.54
N TYR A 94 -9.71 -9.12 1.64
CA TYR A 94 -8.41 -8.54 1.93
C TYR A 94 -7.78 -9.06 3.22
N ASN A 95 -8.47 -9.96 3.94
CA ASN A 95 -8.04 -10.48 5.23
C ASN A 95 -7.61 -9.38 6.23
N MET A 96 -8.18 -8.18 6.09
CA MET A 96 -7.72 -6.94 6.74
C MET A 96 -8.67 -6.51 7.85
N THR A 97 -8.13 -5.98 8.95
CA THR A 97 -8.96 -5.41 10.00
C THR A 97 -9.46 -4.01 9.64
N PRO A 98 -10.56 -3.53 10.25
CA PRO A 98 -10.99 -2.15 10.07
C PRO A 98 -9.95 -1.10 10.52
N GLU A 99 -9.04 -1.45 11.42
CA GLU A 99 -7.98 -0.55 11.89
C GLU A 99 -6.85 -0.45 10.87
N ASP A 100 -6.38 -1.58 10.35
CA ASP A 100 -5.39 -1.62 9.26
C ASP A 100 -5.89 -0.82 8.05
N TYR A 101 -7.17 -0.96 7.71
CA TYR A 101 -7.78 -0.23 6.61
C TYR A 101 -7.80 1.29 6.85
N ARG A 102 -8.04 1.73 8.09
CA ARG A 102 -7.97 3.16 8.44
C ARG A 102 -6.55 3.69 8.37
N GLN A 103 -5.57 2.92 8.83
CA GLN A 103 -4.16 3.30 8.76
C GLN A 103 -3.69 3.40 7.31
N ARG A 104 -4.02 2.39 6.49
CA ARG A 104 -3.64 2.34 5.07
C ARG A 104 -4.15 3.55 4.27
N TRP A 105 -5.37 4.00 4.55
CA TRP A 105 -6.02 5.11 3.86
C TRP A 105 -6.00 6.43 4.66
N ASN A 106 -5.26 6.48 5.77
CA ASN A 106 -5.18 7.62 6.68
C ASN A 106 -6.56 8.22 7.06
N LEU A 107 -7.51 7.33 7.38
CA LEU A 107 -8.89 7.68 7.71
C LEU A 107 -9.04 8.11 9.18
N PRO A 108 -9.97 9.03 9.50
CA PRO A 108 -10.25 9.40 10.87
C PRO A 108 -10.82 8.21 11.68
N ALA A 109 -10.58 8.21 12.99
CA ALA A 109 -11.06 7.17 13.89
C ALA A 109 -12.60 7.03 13.88
N ASP A 110 -13.31 8.14 13.65
CA ASP A 110 -14.78 8.20 13.57
C ASP A 110 -15.35 7.66 12.24
N TYR A 111 -14.49 7.21 11.32
CA TYR A 111 -14.95 6.74 10.01
C TYR A 111 -15.88 5.52 10.14
N PRO A 112 -17.12 5.59 9.59
CA PRO A 112 -18.09 4.52 9.68
C PRO A 112 -17.70 3.34 8.79
N MET A 113 -17.81 2.12 9.33
CA MET A 113 -17.52 0.86 8.61
C MET A 113 -18.78 0.16 8.08
N VAL A 114 -19.93 0.78 8.29
CA VAL A 114 -21.26 0.32 7.88
C VAL A 114 -22.08 1.54 7.48
N ALA A 115 -22.98 1.39 6.52
CA ALA A 115 -23.81 2.50 6.06
C ALA A 115 -24.59 3.13 7.23
N PRO A 116 -24.62 4.47 7.38
CA PRO A 116 -25.26 5.15 8.50
C PRO A 116 -26.74 4.76 8.69
N ASN A 117 -27.53 4.69 7.61
CA ASN A 117 -28.94 4.27 7.71
C ASN A 117 -29.08 2.82 8.18
N TYR A 118 -28.14 1.95 7.81
CA TYR A 118 -28.13 0.57 8.27
C TYR A 118 -27.77 0.47 9.76
N ALA A 119 -26.80 1.28 10.21
CA ALA A 119 -26.43 1.37 11.62
C ALA A 119 -27.59 1.90 12.49
N GLU A 120 -28.27 2.96 12.05
CA GLU A 120 -29.41 3.55 12.77
C GLU A 120 -30.59 2.58 12.86
N LYS A 121 -31.00 1.94 11.75
CA LYS A 121 -32.06 0.91 11.78
C LYS A 121 -31.74 -0.23 12.76
N ARG A 122 -30.48 -0.67 12.80
CA ARG A 122 -30.05 -1.73 13.73
C ARG A 122 -30.04 -1.25 15.17
N ARG A 123 -29.70 0.03 15.42
CA ARG A 123 -29.74 0.66 16.74
C ARG A 123 -31.18 0.80 17.25
N GLU A 124 -32.12 1.21 16.41
CA GLU A 124 -33.55 1.28 16.74
C GLU A 124 -34.11 -0.10 17.07
N LEU A 125 -33.79 -1.12 16.25
CA LEU A 125 -34.18 -2.49 16.49
C LEU A 125 -33.63 -3.00 17.83
N ALA A 126 -32.35 -2.75 18.13
CA ALA A 126 -31.74 -3.14 19.40
C ALA A 126 -32.44 -2.53 20.61
N LYS A 127 -32.78 -1.23 20.54
CA LYS A 127 -33.57 -0.54 21.59
C LYS A 127 -34.95 -1.18 21.74
N LYS A 128 -35.62 -1.50 20.63
CA LYS A 128 -36.95 -2.16 20.63
C LYS A 128 -36.92 -3.56 21.24
N ILE A 129 -35.83 -4.30 21.02
CA ILE A 129 -35.60 -5.66 21.57
C ILE A 129 -35.11 -5.61 23.03
N GLY A 130 -34.79 -4.42 23.57
CA GLY A 130 -34.41 -4.24 24.97
C GLY A 130 -32.92 -4.35 25.28
N LEU A 131 -32.06 -4.39 24.24
CA LEU A 131 -30.61 -4.28 24.40
C LEU A 131 -30.26 -2.85 24.82
N GLY A 132 -29.72 -2.68 26.03
CA GLY A 132 -29.39 -1.39 26.64
C GLY A 132 -30.15 -1.06 27.93
N ARG A 133 -31.06 -1.93 28.39
CA ARG A 133 -31.63 -1.84 29.74
C ARG A 133 -30.62 -2.35 30.76
N LYS A 134 -30.38 -1.59 31.84
CA LYS A 134 -29.55 -2.03 32.99
C LYS A 134 -30.02 -3.42 33.45
N PRO A 135 -29.13 -4.42 33.57
CA PRO A 135 -29.48 -5.70 34.16
C PRO A 135 -29.91 -5.44 35.61
N GLY A 136 -31.20 -5.62 35.92
CA GLY A 136 -31.74 -5.42 37.27
C GLY A 136 -33.00 -4.56 37.39
N ALA A 137 -33.44 -3.87 36.33
CA ALA A 137 -34.74 -3.18 36.36
C ALA A 137 -35.89 -4.19 36.23
N ARG A 138 -36.21 -4.87 37.34
CA ARG A 138 -37.44 -5.66 37.52
C ARG A 138 -38.64 -4.81 37.07
N ARG A 139 -39.37 -5.29 36.07
CA ARG A 139 -40.67 -4.74 35.67
C ARG A 139 -41.61 -4.88 36.88
N LYS A 140 -41.89 -3.81 37.62
CA LYS A 140 -42.98 -3.81 38.60
C LYS A 140 -44.25 -4.15 37.83
N LYS A 141 -44.78 -5.35 38.03
CA LYS A 141 -46.12 -5.73 37.57
C LYS A 141 -47.11 -4.85 38.34
N ALA A 142 -47.96 -4.14 37.60
CA ALA A 142 -49.27 -3.70 38.08
C ALA A 142 -50.22 -4.91 37.99
#